data_AF-A0A6J7BZZ9-F1
#
_entry.id   AF-A0A6J7BZZ9-F1
#
_cell.length_a   1.000
_cell.length_b   1.000
_cell.length_c   1.000
_cell.angle_alpha   90.00
_cell.angle_beta   90.00
_cell.angle_gamma   90.00
#
_symmetry.space_group_name_H-M   'P 1'
#
loop_
_entity.id
_entity.type
_entity.pdbx_description
1 polymer ?
#
loop_
_entity_poly.entity_id
_entity_poly.type
_entity_poly.pdbx_seq_one_letter_code
_entity_poly.pdbx_strand_id
1 'polypeptide(L)' 'MIVSRNEDLAWRSLRNADDLHLLVPDQLNAYDILKSDDMVFSESAIKDFLAGPAKGKSATAVARESEVEVSA' A
#
# COMPACT_ATOMS: atom_id res chain seq x y z
N MET A 1 6.96 3.08 2.89
CA MET A 1 6.98 1.87 3.75
C MET A 1 5.62 1.67 4.39
N ILE A 2 5.14 0.43 4.39
CA ILE A 2 3.81 0.06 4.87
C ILE A 2 3.95 -0.74 6.16
N VAL A 3 3.27 -0.29 7.21
CA VAL A 3 3.42 -0.77 8.60
C VAL A 3 2.03 -1.08 9.15
N SER A 4 1.90 -2.15 9.93
CA SER A 4 0.60 -2.50 10.53
C SER A 4 0.22 -1.50 11.61
N ARG A 5 -1.08 -1.33 11.87
CA ARG A 5 -1.61 -0.38 12.87
C ARG A 5 -1.12 -0.68 14.29
N ASN A 6 -0.71 -1.92 14.55
CA ASN A 6 -0.25 -2.38 15.86
C ASN A 6 1.28 -2.24 16.05
N GLU A 7 2.01 -1.77 15.03
CA GLU A 7 3.47 -1.63 15.05
C GLU A 7 3.90 -0.21 15.44
N ASP A 8 3.47 0.24 16.62
CA ASP A 8 3.71 1.61 17.14
C ASP A 8 5.20 1.98 17.24
N LEU A 9 6.06 1.02 17.57
CA LEU A 9 7.50 1.25 17.69
C LEU A 9 8.12 1.59 16.33
N ALA A 10 7.83 0.78 15.31
CA ALA A 10 8.32 1.01 13.95
C ALA A 10 7.79 2.35 13.40
N TRP A 11 6.52 2.65 13.66
CA TRP A 11 5.92 3.93 13.28
C TRP A 11 6.64 5.13 13.91
N ARG A 12 6.89 5.09 15.23
CA ARG A 12 7.56 6.19 15.95
C ARG A 12 9.01 6.35 15.53
N SER A 13 9.72 5.26 15.26
CA SER A 13 11.12 5.28 14.84
C SER A 13 11.30 5.83 13.43
N LEU A 14 10.43 5.45 12.50
CA LEU A 14 10.57 5.79 11.08
C LEU A 14 9.84 7.07 10.67
N ARG A 15 8.96 7.59 11.53
CA ARG A 15 8.18 8.82 11.26
C ARG A 15 9.04 10.05 10.94
N ASN A 16 10.29 10.07 11.41
CA ASN A 16 11.20 11.20 11.22
C ASN A 16 12.18 10.99 10.05
N ALA A 17 11.98 9.95 9.24
CA ALA A 17 12.81 9.73 8.05
C ALA A 17 12.27 10.59 6.89
N ASP A 18 13.11 11.48 6.37
CA ASP A 18 12.72 12.45 5.33
C ASP A 18 12.35 11.77 4.00
N ASP A 19 13.00 10.65 3.66
CA ASP A 19 12.79 9.92 2.40
C ASP A 19 11.69 8.84 2.51
N LEU A 20 10.98 8.75 3.63
CA LEU A 20 10.07 7.63 3.89
C LEU A 20 8.62 8.08 4.08
N HIS A 21 7.75 7.68 3.16
CA HIS A 21 6.31 7.80 3.36
C HIS A 21 5.78 6.58 4.13
N LEU A 22 5.33 6.79 5.36
CA LEU A 22 4.70 5.75 6.18
C LEU A 22 3.20 5.67 5.92
N LEU A 23 2.73 4.48 5.59
CA LEU A 23 1.31 4.20 5.32
C LEU A 23 0.86 2.95 6.07
N VAL A 24 -0.42 2.92 6.41
CA VAL A 24 -1.08 1.72 6.95
C VAL A 24 -1.71 0.98 5.77
N PRO A 25 -1.72 -0.37 5.75
CA PRO A 25 -2.20 -1.14 4.59
C PRO A 25 -3.67 -0.84 4.20
N ASP A 26 -4.49 -0.38 5.14
CA ASP A 26 -5.88 0.04 4.91
C ASP A 26 -6.02 1.40 4.20
N GLN A 27 -4.95 2.20 4.14
CA GLN A 27 -4.91 3.52 3.50
C GLN A 27 -4.06 3.54 2.22
N LEU A 28 -3.59 2.39 1.73
CA LEU A 28 -2.77 2.33 0.54
C LEU A 28 -3.60 2.65 -0.72
N ASN A 29 -3.31 3.78 -1.37
CA ASN A 29 -3.97 4.19 -2.61
C ASN A 29 -3.07 3.98 -3.84
N ALA A 30 -3.68 3.90 -5.03
CA ALA A 30 -2.94 3.76 -6.30
C ALA A 30 -1.97 4.93 -6.56
N TYR A 31 -2.27 6.13 -6.06
CA TYR A 31 -1.38 7.29 -6.16
C TYR A 31 -0.08 7.08 -5.37
N ASP A 32 -0.17 6.51 -4.16
CA ASP A 32 1.00 6.24 -3.33
C ASP A 32 1.90 5.18 -3.99
N ILE A 33 1.30 4.24 -4.73
CA ILE A 33 2.03 3.22 -5.50
C ILE A 33 2.77 3.85 -6.68
N LEU A 34 2.11 4.71 -7.48
CA LEU A 34 2.72 5.33 -8.66
C LEU A 34 3.82 6.34 -8.33
N LYS A 35 3.73 6.98 -7.15
CA LYS A 35 4.70 7.99 -6.72
C LYS A 35 5.94 7.37 -6.05
N SER A 36 5.83 6.16 -5.50
CA SER A 36 6.92 5.55 -4.74
C SER A 36 7.85 4.77 -5.67
N ASP A 37 9.16 4.99 -5.55
CA ASP A 37 10.16 4.19 -6.28
C ASP A 37 10.20 2.75 -5.76
N ASP A 38 10.21 2.58 -4.43
CA ASP A 38 10.26 1.28 -3.77
C ASP A 38 9.16 1.14 -2.70
N MET A 39 8.48 -0.01 -2.69
CA MET A 39 7.47 -0.35 -1.69
C MET A 39 7.92 -1.50 -0.80
N VAL A 40 8.11 -1.20 0.48
CA VAL A 40 8.47 -2.18 1.51
C VAL A 40 7.31 -2.37 2.48
N PHE A 41 6.88 -3.62 2.66
CA PHE A 41 5.87 -4.02 3.64
C PHE A 41 6.52 -4.70 4.84
N SER A 42 6.02 -4.43 6.04
CA SER A 42 6.29 -5.31 7.18
C SER A 42 5.53 -6.63 7.03
N GLU A 43 6.03 -7.69 7.69
CA GLU A 43 5.42 -9.02 7.60
C GLU A 43 3.96 -9.03 8.09
N SER A 44 3.66 -8.25 9.15
CA SER A 44 2.30 -8.09 9.64
C SER A 44 1.44 -7.31 8.64
N ALA A 45 1.97 -6.22 8.07
CA ALA A 45 1.25 -5.38 7.13
C ALA A 45 0.87 -6.12 5.84
N ILE A 46 1.74 -6.99 5.31
CA ILE A 46 1.42 -7.78 4.11
C ILE A 46 0.36 -8.84 4.42
N LYS A 47 0.40 -9.45 5.61
CA LYS A 47 -0.64 -10.39 6.06
C LYS A 47 -1.99 -9.70 6.20
N ASP A 48 -2.00 -8.52 6.80
CA ASP A 48 -3.21 -7.69 6.96
C ASP A 48 -3.77 -7.24 5.60
N PHE A 49 -2.89 -6.86 4.67
CA PHE A 49 -3.29 -6.46 3.32
C PHE A 49 -3.88 -7.63 2.53
N LEU A 50 -3.26 -8.81 2.60
CA LEU A 50 -3.73 -10.03 1.92
C LEU A 50 -5.01 -10.62 2.52
N ALA A 51 -5.24 -10.43 3.83
CA ALA A 51 -6.49 -10.83 4.48
C ALA A 51 -7.71 -10.10 3.90
N GLY A 52 -7.49 -8.97 3.23
CA GLY A 52 -8.51 -8.20 2.53
C GLY A 52 -9.36 -7.34 3.47
N PRO A 53 -10.13 -6.38 2.92
CA PRO A 53 -10.97 -5.51 3.73
C PRO A 53 -12.11 -6.31 4.38
N ALA A 54 -12.30 -6.14 5.68
CA ALA A 54 -13.32 -6.85 6.47
C ALA A 54 -14.78 -6.58 6.01
N LYS A 55 -15.02 -5.60 5.13
CA LYS A 55 -16.32 -5.34 4.49
C LYS A 55 -16.11 -4.64 3.14
N GLY A 56 -16.36 -5.35 2.05
CA GLY A 56 -16.69 -4.73 0.76
C GLY A 56 -15.68 -4.97 -0.36
N LYS A 57 -16.17 -5.69 -1.38
CA LYS A 57 -15.70 -5.80 -2.77
C LYS A 57 -14.22 -5.45 -2.99
N SER A 58 -13.38 -6.47 -3.04
CA SER A 58 -12.07 -6.40 -3.68
C SER A 58 -12.26 -5.94 -5.13
N ALA A 59 -11.83 -4.71 -5.44
CA ALA A 59 -11.62 -4.32 -6.82
C ALA A 59 -10.41 -5.13 -7.32
N THR A 60 -10.65 -6.11 -8.18
CA THR A 60 -9.57 -6.79 -8.89
C THR A 60 -8.94 -5.75 -9.83
N ALA A 61 -7.76 -5.24 -9.47
CA ALA A 61 -6.95 -4.45 -10.38
C ALA A 61 -6.46 -5.38 -11.51
N VAL A 62 -7.25 -5.47 -12.58
CA VAL A 62 -6.87 -6.16 -13.80
C VAL A 62 -6.12 -5.15 -14.66
N ALA A 63 -4.81 -5.02 -14.47
CA ALA A 63 -3.96 -4.28 -15.39
C ALA A 63 -3.65 -5.19 -16.59
N ARG A 64 -4.57 -5.27 -17.57
CA ARG A 64 -4.27 -5.88 -18.87
C ARG A 64 -3.83 -4.79 -19.83
N GLU A 65 -2.68 -5.00 -20.47
CA GLU A 65 -2.12 -4.12 -21.50
C GLU A 65 -3.14 -3.80 -22.62
N SER A 66 -4.08 -4.71 -22.89
CA SER A 66 -5.10 -4.58 -23.93
C SER A 66 -6.13 -3.46 -23.72
N GLU A 67 -6.22 -2.84 -22.54
CA GLU A 67 -7.14 -1.71 -22.29
C GLU A 67 -6.52 -0.33 -22.56
N VAL A 68 -5.22 -0.25 -22.87
CA VAL A 68 -4.51 1.02 -23.10
C VAL A 68 -4.78 1.59 -24.52
N GLU A 69 -5.29 0.81 -25.47
CA GLU A 69 -5.42 1.25 -26.87
C GLU A 69 -6.73 2.00 -27.21
N VAL A 70 -7.67 2.18 -26.30
CA VAL A 70 -8.93 2.91 -26.60
C VAL A 70 -9.04 4.15 -25.72
N SER A 71 -8.18 5.14 -25.95
CA SER A 71 -8.40 6.55 -25.60
C SER A 71 -7.29 7.43 -26.18
N ALA A 72 -7.20 7.50 -27.52
CA ALA A 72 -6.56 8.60 -28.24
C ALA A 72 -7.18 8.71 -29.64
#